data_AF-J2PWR9-F1
#
_entry.id   AF-J2PWR9-F1
#
_cell.length_a   1.000
_cell.length_b   1.000
_cell.length_c   1.000
_cell.angle_alpha   90.00
_cell.angle_beta   90.00
_cell.angle_gamma   90.00
#
_symmetry.space_group_name_H-M   'P 1'
#
loop_
_entity.id
_entity.type
_entity.pdbx_description
1 polymer ?
#
loop_
_entity_poly.entity_id
_entity_poly.type
_entity_poly.pdbx_seq_one_letter_code
_entity_poly.pdbx_strand_id
1 'polypeptide(L)' 'MSAARLFRIADAVATRFATLTLIAGLPLAAVTFAIKTF' A
#
# COMPACT_ATOMS: atom_id res chain seq x y z
N MET A 1 -9.78 26.05 7.93
CA MET A 1 -9.70 24.56 8.04
C MET A 1 -8.31 24.23 8.59
N SER A 2 -8.19 23.61 9.77
CA SER A 2 -6.88 23.43 10.44
C SER A 2 -5.99 22.42 9.73
N ALA A 3 -4.67 22.67 9.65
CA ALA A 3 -3.66 21.78 9.07
C ALA A 3 -3.72 20.35 9.65
N ALA A 4 -4.15 20.20 10.90
CA ALA A 4 -4.35 18.91 11.55
C ALA A 4 -5.39 18.04 10.84
N ARG A 5 -6.41 18.63 10.21
CA ARG A 5 -7.43 17.88 9.47
C ARG A 5 -6.89 17.37 8.14
N LEU A 6 -6.05 18.15 7.47
CA LEU A 6 -5.37 17.74 6.24
C LEU A 6 -4.38 16.60 6.52
N PHE A 7 -3.63 16.69 7.61
CA PHE A 7 -2.71 15.64 8.04
C PHE A 7 -3.42 14.31 8.29
N ARG A 8 -4.56 14.33 9.00
CA ARG A 8 -5.38 13.12 9.23
C ARG A 8 -5.92 12.48 7.96
N ILE A 9 -6.26 13.28 6.95
CA ILE A 9 -6.71 12.77 5.65
C ILE A 9 -5.54 12.12 4.91
N ALA A 10 -4.38 12.79 4.87
CA ALA A 10 -3.18 12.25 4.25
C ALA A 10 -2.73 10.93 4.91
N ASP A 11 -2.77 10.87 6.24
CA ASP A 11 -2.44 9.67 7.02
C ASP A 11 -3.40 8.49 6.74
N ALA A 12 -4.71 8.77 6.70
CA ALA A 12 -5.70 7.75 6.36
C ALA A 12 -5.55 7.25 4.92
N VAL A 13 -5.20 8.13 3.98
CA VAL A 13 -4.93 7.77 2.59
C VAL A 13 -3.65 6.92 2.49
N ALA A 14 -2.56 7.35 3.12
CA ALA A 14 -1.30 6.61 3.16
C ALA A 14 -1.48 5.21 3.75
N THR A 15 -2.26 5.08 4.83
CA THR A 15 -2.58 3.78 5.46
C THR A 15 -3.32 2.85 4.51
N ARG A 16 -4.30 3.36 3.76
CA ARG A 16 -5.05 2.57 2.75
C ARG A 16 -4.15 2.13 1.61
N PHE A 17 -3.31 3.02 1.09
CA PHE A 17 -2.35 2.66 0.04
C PHE A 17 -1.34 1.62 0.52
N ALA A 18 -0.78 1.78 1.73
CA ALA A 18 0.12 0.79 2.32
C ALA A 18 -0.58 -0.58 2.46
N THR A 19 -1.84 -0.59 2.88
CA THR A 19 -2.64 -1.82 2.98
C THR A 19 -2.85 -2.48 1.62
N LEU A 20 -3.17 -1.69 0.58
CA LEU A 20 -3.31 -2.19 -0.79
C LEU A 20 -1.99 -2.75 -1.33
N THR A 21 -0.87 -2.08 -1.07
CA THR A 21 0.47 -2.56 -1.45
C THR A 21 0.83 -3.85 -0.73
N LEU A 22 0.45 -4.02 0.53
CA LEU A 22 0.67 -5.28 1.24
C LEU A 22 -0.24 -6.40 0.74
N ILE A 23 -1.53 -6.13 0.53
CA ILE A 23 -2.50 -7.17 0.12
C ILE A 23 -2.29 -7.58 -1.33
N ALA A 24 -2.05 -6.63 -2.24
CA ALA A 24 -1.90 -6.92 -3.66
C ALA A 24 -0.43 -7.03 -4.06
N GLY A 25 0.41 -6.11 -3.59
CA GLY A 25 1.80 -5.99 -4.02
C GLY A 25 2.71 -7.13 -3.52
N LEU A 26 2.58 -7.56 -2.25
CA LEU A 26 3.35 -8.72 -1.75
C LEU A 26 3.04 -10.01 -2.51
N PRO A 27 1.77 -10.43 -2.68
CA PRO A 27 1.48 -11.64 -3.43
C PRO A 27 1.80 -11.50 -4.93
N LEU A 28 1.62 -10.33 -5.56
CA LEU A 28 2.07 -10.11 -6.94
C LEU A 28 3.58 -10.26 -7.09
N ALA A 29 4.36 -9.71 -6.15
CA ALA A 29 5.81 -9.85 -6.14
C ALA A 29 6.22 -11.32 -5.91
N ALA A 30 5.55 -12.01 -5.00
CA ALA A 30 5.79 -13.43 -4.74
C ALA A 30 5.46 -14.30 -5.96
N VAL A 31 4.34 -14.06 -6.64
CA VAL A 31 3.95 -14.77 -7.88
C VAL A 31 4.95 -14.46 -9.00
N THR A 32 5.33 -13.20 -9.19
CA THR A 32 6.31 -12.81 -10.22
C THR A 32 7.67 -13.45 -9.96
N PHE A 33 8.11 -13.49 -8.70
CA PHE A 33 9.33 -14.18 -8.30
C PHE A 33 9.21 -15.68 -8.58
N ALA A 34 8.12 -16.32 -8.14
CA ALA A 34 7.89 -17.74 -8.40
C ALA A 34 7.93 -18.06 -9.89
N ILE A 35 7.22 -17.31 -10.75
CA ILE A 35 7.22 -17.49 -12.21
C ILE A 35 8.63 -17.34 -12.80
N LYS A 36 9.43 -16.38 -12.30
CA LYS A 36 10.80 -16.17 -12.79
C LYS A 36 11.79 -17.25 -12.34
N THR A 37 11.46 -17.98 -11.27
CA THR A 37 12.35 -19.00 -10.67
C THR A 37 12.12 -20.41 -11.26
N PHE A 38 10.97 -20.65 -11.90
CA PHE A 38 10.64 -21.87 -12.65
C PHE A 38 10.97 -21.72 -14.13
#